data_AF-A0A7C3UGK4-F1
#
_entry.id   AF-A0A7C3UGK4-F1
#
_cell.length_a   1.000
_cell.length_b   1.000
_cell.length_c   1.000
_cell.angle_alpha   90.00
_cell.angle_beta   90.00
_cell.angle_gamma   90.00
#
_symmetry.space_group_name_H-M   'P 1'
#
loop_
_entity.id
_entity.type
_entity.pdbx_description
1 polymer ?
#
loop_
_entity_poly.entity_id
_entity_poly.type
_entity_poly.pdbx_seq_one_letter_code
_entity_poly.pdbx_strand_id
1 'polypeptide(L)'
;NINDHATLERAIRTIGFPGILQEMVDSPLEIIIGGRRDPKFGITLLFGQGGIFVEEQKDTNFALLPLTSRDLDEMIETTRIWQTLKSFQVKPAIKEVILKIAKLMLENDDIQTIELNPLKVLSQKIIAVDINLTRAK
;
A
#
# COMPACT_ATOMS: atom_id res chain seq x y z
N ASN A 1 11.53 6.25 17.73
CA ASN A 1 11.58 7.73 17.86
C ASN A 1 12.95 8.18 18.34
N ILE A 2 13.93 8.15 17.44
CA ILE A 2 15.26 8.75 17.66
C ILE A 2 15.25 10.07 16.90
N ASN A 3 15.53 11.17 17.59
CA ASN A 3 15.31 12.51 17.04
C ASN A 3 16.62 13.29 16.84
N ASP A 4 17.77 12.67 17.13
CA ASP A 4 19.08 13.28 17.03
C ASP A 4 20.14 12.29 16.57
N HIS A 5 21.17 12.82 15.91
CA HIS A 5 22.22 12.02 15.26
C HIS A 5 23.08 11.23 16.25
N ALA A 6 23.34 11.77 17.45
CA ALA A 6 24.18 11.12 18.44
C ALA A 6 23.48 9.89 19.06
N THR A 7 22.18 10.00 19.34
CA THR A 7 21.36 8.87 19.78
C THR A 7 21.24 7.81 18.70
N LEU A 8 21.16 8.21 17.43
CA LEU A 8 21.13 7.29 16.29
C LEU A 8 22.44 6.49 16.16
N GLU A 9 23.59 7.17 16.15
CA GLU A 9 24.92 6.56 16.13
C GLU A 9 25.10 5.54 17.26
N ARG A 10 24.68 5.91 18.47
CA ARG A 10 24.74 5.01 19.64
C ARG A 10 23.85 3.79 19.45
N ALA A 11 22.61 3.98 19.00
CA ALA A 11 21.69 2.87 18.75
C ALA A 11 22.24 1.91 17.68
N ILE A 12 22.76 2.43 16.56
CA ILE A 12 23.34 1.62 15.49
C ILE A 12 24.51 0.77 16.01
N ARG A 13 25.42 1.37 16.79
CA ARG A 13 26.56 0.66 17.38
C ARG A 13 26.14 -0.40 18.41
N THR A 14 25.14 -0.11 19.23
CA THR A 14 24.64 -1.06 20.24
C THR A 14 23.93 -2.25 19.62
N ILE A 15 23.13 -2.03 18.57
CA ILE A 15 22.37 -3.09 17.91
C ILE A 15 23.30 -3.95 17.03
N GLY A 16 24.44 -3.41 16.59
CA GLY A 16 25.39 -4.12 15.72
C GLY A 16 24.76 -4.44 14.36
N PHE A 17 24.01 -3.51 13.79
CA PHE A 17 22.93 -3.78 12.85
C PHE A 17 23.36 -3.90 11.38
N PRO A 18 23.23 -5.08 10.73
CA PRO A 18 23.18 -5.18 9.28
C PRO A 18 21.73 -5.01 8.81
N GLY A 19 21.30 -3.77 8.58
CA GLY A 19 19.95 -3.54 8.05
C GLY A 19 19.73 -2.11 7.57
N ILE A 20 18.48 -1.81 7.22
CA ILE A 20 18.08 -0.53 6.62
C ILE A 20 17.54 0.38 7.72
N LEU A 21 18.05 1.60 7.78
CA LEU A 21 17.47 2.67 8.58
C LEU A 21 16.41 3.41 7.75
N GLN A 22 15.21 3.54 8.29
CA GLN A 22 14.09 4.24 7.65
C GLN A 22 13.49 5.30 8.58
N GLU A 23 12.91 6.34 7.98
CA GLU A 23 12.12 7.33 8.72
C GLU A 23 10.89 6.66 9.34
N MET A 24 10.58 7.03 10.59
CA MET A 24 9.38 6.55 11.26
C MET A 24 8.19 7.43 10.88
N VAL A 25 7.22 6.86 10.17
CA VAL A 25 6.00 7.55 9.76
C VAL A 25 4.90 7.30 10.78
N ASP A 26 4.57 8.33 11.57
CA ASP A 26 3.48 8.27 12.53
C ASP A 26 2.14 8.62 11.88
N SER A 27 1.27 7.62 11.77
CA SER A 27 -0.12 7.81 11.39
C SER A 27 -0.96 6.63 11.89
N PRO A 28 -2.15 6.89 12.48
CA PRO A 28 -3.06 5.85 12.93
C PRO A 28 -3.87 5.21 11.79
N LEU A 29 -3.83 5.80 10.57
CA LEU A 29 -4.55 5.29 9.41
C LEU A 29 -3.59 4.60 8.44
N GLU A 30 -3.91 3.36 8.16
CA GLU A 30 -3.20 2.50 7.22
C GLU A 30 -4.17 1.96 6.18
N ILE A 31 -3.73 1.94 4.92
CA ILE A 31 -4.41 1.30 3.80
C ILE A 31 -3.49 0.23 3.19
N ILE A 32 -4.10 -0.67 2.45
CA ILE A 32 -3.42 -1.63 1.59
C ILE A 32 -3.74 -1.30 0.14
N ILE A 33 -2.71 -1.33 -0.72
CA ILE A 33 -2.90 -1.32 -2.18
C ILE A 33 -2.02 -2.42 -2.76
N GLY A 34 -2.59 -3.27 -3.61
CA GLY A 34 -1.84 -4.35 -4.21
C GLY A 34 -2.38 -4.78 -5.57
N GLY A 35 -1.69 -5.75 -6.15
CA GLY A 35 -2.07 -6.43 -7.37
C GLY A 35 -1.55 -7.86 -7.37
N ARG A 36 -2.31 -8.78 -7.96
CA ARG A 36 -1.91 -10.17 -8.13
C ARG A 36 -2.34 -10.71 -9.49
N ARG A 37 -1.59 -11.67 -10.03
CA ARG A 37 -2.00 -12.47 -11.18
C ARG A 37 -2.81 -13.65 -10.69
N ASP A 38 -4.12 -13.57 -10.85
CA ASP A 38 -5.03 -14.67 -10.59
C ASP A 38 -5.08 -15.62 -11.81
N PRO A 39 -4.92 -16.95 -11.64
CA PRO A 39 -4.91 -17.90 -12.75
C PRO A 39 -6.21 -17.91 -13.59
N LYS A 40 -7.34 -17.49 -13.01
CA LYS A 40 -8.64 -17.48 -13.67
C LYS A 40 -9.01 -16.10 -14.21
N PHE A 41 -8.67 -15.06 -13.45
CA PHE A 41 -9.15 -13.70 -13.72
C PHE A 41 -8.07 -12.75 -14.27
N GLY A 42 -6.82 -13.19 -14.37
CA GLY A 42 -5.72 -12.33 -14.78
C GLY A 42 -5.32 -11.34 -13.68
N ILE A 43 -4.88 -10.14 -14.04
CA ILE A 43 -4.43 -9.15 -13.06
C ILE A 43 -5.64 -8.63 -12.27
N THR A 44 -5.62 -8.87 -10.96
CA THR A 44 -6.58 -8.35 -9.98
C THR A 44 -5.89 -7.36 -9.06
N LEU A 45 -6.41 -6.15 -8.98
CA LEU A 45 -5.97 -5.08 -8.08
C LEU A 45 -6.74 -5.15 -6.76
N LEU A 46 -6.12 -4.69 -5.68
CA LEU A 46 -6.64 -4.66 -4.31
C LEU A 46 -6.52 -3.25 -3.73
N PHE A 47 -7.58 -2.79 -3.06
CA PHE A 47 -7.57 -1.61 -2.20
C PHE A 47 -8.40 -1.88 -0.95
N GLY A 48 -7.96 -1.40 0.19
CA GLY A 48 -8.76 -1.48 1.41
C GLY A 48 -8.05 -0.95 2.65
N GLN A 49 -8.65 -1.20 3.80
CA GLN A 49 -8.04 -0.92 5.10
C GLN A 49 -6.81 -1.82 5.31
N GLY A 50 -5.71 -1.27 5.84
CA GLY A 50 -4.51 -2.00 6.22
C GLY A 50 -4.43 -2.28 7.74
N GLY A 51 -3.33 -2.89 8.17
CA GLY A 51 -3.03 -3.15 9.59
C GLY A 51 -3.76 -4.35 10.19
N ILE A 52 -3.65 -4.53 11.51
CA ILE A 52 -4.18 -5.70 12.25
C ILE A 52 -5.71 -5.87 12.18
N PHE A 53 -6.44 -4.82 11.81
CA PHE A 53 -7.90 -4.86 11.68
C PHE A 53 -8.39 -5.50 10.38
N VAL A 54 -7.47 -5.89 9.47
CA VAL A 54 -7.77 -6.58 8.20
C VAL A 54 -8.50 -7.90 8.41
N GLU A 55 -8.15 -8.66 9.45
CA GLU A 55 -8.72 -10.00 9.68
C GLU A 55 -10.15 -9.97 10.24
N GLU A 56 -10.49 -8.94 11.02
CA GLU A 56 -11.80 -8.84 11.68
C GLU A 56 -12.86 -8.08 10.85
N GLN A 57 -12.45 -7.15 9.97
CA GLN A 57 -13.40 -6.28 9.27
C GLN A 57 -13.50 -6.47 7.74
N LYS A 58 -12.56 -7.20 7.10
CA LYS A 58 -12.57 -7.51 5.65
C LYS A 58 -12.91 -6.32 4.73
N ASP A 59 -12.50 -5.10 5.09
CA ASP A 59 -12.83 -3.89 4.33
C ASP A 59 -11.87 -3.70 3.14
N THR A 60 -12.06 -4.55 2.13
CA THR A 60 -11.24 -4.60 0.92
C THR A 60 -12.12 -4.78 -0.30
N ASN A 61 -11.68 -4.19 -1.41
CA ASN A 61 -12.29 -4.33 -2.72
C ASN A 61 -11.26 -4.72 -3.76
N PHE A 62 -11.76 -5.36 -4.81
CA PHE A 62 -10.96 -5.84 -5.92
C PHE A 62 -11.47 -5.27 -7.24
N ALA A 63 -10.56 -5.02 -8.17
CA ALA A 63 -10.87 -4.67 -9.55
C ALA A 63 -10.02 -5.51 -10.49
N LEU A 64 -10.58 -5.90 -11.64
CA LEU A 64 -9.86 -6.64 -12.68
C LEU A 64 -9.33 -5.69 -13.75
N LEU A 65 -8.22 -6.03 -14.38
CA LEU A 65 -7.78 -5.35 -15.59
C LEU A 65 -8.41 -5.95 -16.86
N PRO A 66 -8.73 -5.11 -17.87
CA PRO A 66 -8.65 -3.65 -17.86
C PRO A 66 -9.75 -3.01 -17.00
N LEU A 67 -9.46 -1.89 -16.35
CA LEU A 67 -10.44 -1.12 -15.57
C LEU A 67 -10.66 0.29 -16.13
N THR A 68 -11.87 0.80 -16.03
CA THR A 68 -12.24 2.18 -16.35
C THR A 68 -11.96 3.11 -15.16
N SER A 69 -12.00 4.44 -15.38
CA SER A 69 -11.95 5.39 -14.25
C SER A 69 -13.10 5.17 -13.27
N ARG A 70 -14.28 4.74 -13.75
CA ARG A 70 -15.42 4.47 -12.90
C ARG A 70 -15.15 3.28 -11.98
N ASP A 71 -14.60 2.18 -12.52
CA ASP A 71 -14.25 1.01 -11.73
C ASP A 71 -13.22 1.35 -10.65
N LEU A 72 -12.24 2.21 -10.99
CA LEU A 72 -11.23 2.69 -10.05
C LEU A 72 -11.84 3.54 -8.93
N ASP A 73 -12.78 4.43 -9.26
CA ASP A 73 -13.50 5.23 -8.27
C ASP A 73 -14.38 4.34 -7.38
N GLU A 74 -15.11 3.39 -7.97
CA GLU A 74 -16.00 2.47 -7.25
C GLU A 74 -15.23 1.55 -6.29
N MET A 75 -14.10 0.98 -6.73
CA MET A 75 -13.21 0.17 -5.91
C MET A 75 -12.75 0.91 -4.65
N ILE A 76 -12.48 2.21 -4.75
CA ILE A 76 -12.07 3.04 -3.61
C ILE A 76 -13.29 3.40 -2.75
N GLU A 77 -14.32 3.95 -3.38
CA GLU A 77 -15.40 4.65 -2.67
C GLU A 77 -16.37 3.74 -1.92
N THR A 78 -16.43 2.47 -2.30
CA THR A 78 -17.33 1.48 -1.68
C THR A 78 -16.73 0.81 -0.44
N THR A 79 -15.44 1.06 -0.13
CA THR A 79 -14.85 0.63 1.14
C THR A 79 -15.34 1.51 2.30
N ARG A 80 -15.38 0.95 3.52
CA ARG A 80 -15.75 1.68 4.73
C ARG A 80 -14.66 2.69 5.12
N ILE A 81 -13.40 2.31 4.97
CA ILE A 81 -12.23 3.14 5.26
C ILE A 81 -12.27 4.42 4.44
N TRP A 82 -12.81 4.38 3.21
CA TRP A 82 -12.98 5.58 2.40
C TRP A 82 -13.79 6.67 3.10
N GLN A 83 -14.80 6.32 3.91
CA GLN A 83 -15.57 7.32 4.66
C GLN A 83 -14.68 8.13 5.60
N THR A 84 -13.67 7.50 6.19
CA THR A 84 -12.64 8.15 7.01
C THR A 84 -11.64 8.93 6.16
N LEU A 85 -11.21 8.38 5.03
CA LEU A 85 -10.17 8.98 4.17
C LEU A 85 -10.61 10.26 3.46
N LYS A 86 -11.93 10.53 3.35
CA LYS A 86 -12.47 11.75 2.72
C LYS A 86 -11.87 13.04 3.30
N SER A 87 -11.62 13.09 4.61
CA SER A 87 -11.04 14.28 5.27
C SER A 87 -9.55 14.48 4.97
N PHE A 88 -8.86 13.47 4.44
CA PHE A 88 -7.41 13.50 4.17
C PHE A 88 -7.06 13.90 2.73
N GLN A 89 -8.05 14.01 1.83
CA GLN A 89 -7.84 14.42 0.43
C GLN A 89 -6.85 13.53 -0.35
N VAL A 90 -6.72 12.25 0.01
CA VAL A 90 -5.72 11.31 -0.55
C VAL A 90 -6.19 10.54 -1.79
N LYS A 91 -7.42 10.74 -2.25
CA LYS A 91 -7.97 10.00 -3.42
C LYS A 91 -7.05 10.04 -4.65
N PRO A 92 -6.51 11.20 -5.07
CA PRO A 92 -5.66 11.26 -6.25
C PRO A 92 -4.39 10.41 -6.09
N ALA A 93 -3.77 10.44 -4.91
CA ALA A 93 -2.57 9.64 -4.61
C ALA A 93 -2.88 8.13 -4.61
N ILE A 94 -4.03 7.72 -4.05
CA ILE A 94 -4.49 6.32 -4.08
C ILE A 94 -4.68 5.86 -5.53
N LYS A 95 -5.40 6.64 -6.35
CA LYS A 95 -5.62 6.33 -7.78
C LYS A 95 -4.29 6.21 -8.53
N GLU A 96 -3.36 7.12 -8.28
CA GLU A 96 -2.03 7.10 -8.89
C GLU A 96 -1.27 5.81 -8.56
N VAL A 97 -1.26 5.40 -7.29
CA VAL A 97 -0.58 4.16 -6.86
C VAL A 97 -1.22 2.93 -7.48
N ILE A 98 -2.55 2.82 -7.49
CA ILE A 98 -3.27 1.70 -8.13
C ILE A 98 -2.91 1.61 -9.62
N LEU A 99 -2.93 2.73 -10.34
CA LEU A 99 -2.60 2.77 -11.77
C LEU A 99 -1.13 2.45 -12.04
N LYS A 100 -0.20 2.89 -11.17
CA LYS A 100 1.22 2.52 -11.27
C LYS A 100 1.44 1.04 -11.04
N ILE A 101 0.75 0.43 -10.07
CA ILE A 101 0.79 -1.02 -9.85
C ILE A 101 0.23 -1.76 -11.07
N ALA A 102 -0.93 -1.33 -11.58
CA ALA A 102 -1.54 -1.91 -12.77
C ALA A 102 -0.59 -1.88 -13.97
N LYS A 103 0.02 -0.71 -14.23
CA LYS A 103 1.01 -0.53 -15.30
C LYS A 103 2.23 -1.42 -15.09
N LEU A 104 2.82 -1.43 -13.90
CA LEU A 104 3.99 -2.23 -13.59
C LEU A 104 3.73 -3.72 -13.84
N MET A 105 2.57 -4.22 -13.42
CA MET A 105 2.20 -5.62 -13.66
C MET A 105 1.97 -5.88 -15.15
N LEU A 106 1.24 -5.01 -15.87
CA LEU A 106 1.04 -5.17 -17.33
C LEU A 106 2.34 -5.19 -18.12
N GLU A 107 3.35 -4.42 -17.69
CA GLU A 107 4.66 -4.35 -18.35
C GLU A 107 5.61 -5.50 -17.95
N ASN A 108 5.27 -6.28 -16.92
CA ASN A 108 6.12 -7.35 -16.38
C ASN A 108 5.29 -8.61 -16.08
N ASP A 109 5.31 -9.57 -17.00
CA ASP A 109 4.53 -10.81 -16.88
C ASP A 109 4.99 -11.76 -15.79
N ASP A 110 6.22 -11.59 -15.31
CA ASP A 110 6.79 -12.41 -14.25
C ASP A 110 6.40 -11.93 -12.85
N ILE A 111 5.95 -10.68 -12.66
CA ILE A 111 5.43 -10.21 -11.36
C ILE A 111 4.10 -10.92 -11.05
N GLN A 112 4.10 -11.75 -10.01
CA GLN A 112 2.93 -12.51 -9.56
C GLN A 112 2.10 -11.75 -8.55
N THR A 113 2.76 -11.08 -7.60
CA THR A 113 2.12 -10.27 -6.58
C THR A 113 2.93 -9.01 -6.30
N ILE A 114 2.24 -7.93 -5.97
CA ILE A 114 2.81 -6.71 -5.40
C ILE A 114 1.82 -6.18 -4.37
N GLU A 115 2.29 -5.90 -3.17
CA GLU A 115 1.47 -5.42 -2.07
C GLU A 115 2.22 -4.32 -1.32
N LEU A 116 1.61 -3.15 -1.24
CA LEU A 116 2.05 -2.04 -0.39
C LEU A 116 1.20 -2.08 0.88
N ASN A 117 1.78 -2.61 1.95
CA ASN A 117 1.08 -2.87 3.20
C ASN A 117 2.05 -2.78 4.41
N PRO A 118 1.97 -1.72 5.24
CA PRO A 118 1.00 -0.64 5.17
C PRO A 118 1.44 0.52 4.26
N LEU A 119 0.44 1.17 3.66
CA LEU A 119 0.51 2.56 3.21
C LEU A 119 -0.05 3.45 4.33
N LYS A 120 0.80 4.26 4.94
CA LYS A 120 0.42 5.24 5.97
C LYS A 120 -0.26 6.44 5.31
N VAL A 121 -1.40 6.86 5.86
CA VAL A 121 -2.19 7.98 5.34
C VAL A 121 -1.90 9.24 6.14
N LEU A 122 -1.59 10.33 5.45
CA LEU A 122 -1.38 11.67 6.03
C LEU A 122 -2.24 12.67 5.23
N SER A 123 -2.26 13.94 5.62
CA SER A 123 -2.98 14.97 4.86
C SER A 123 -2.38 15.10 3.45
N GLN A 124 -3.20 14.87 2.42
CA GLN A 124 -2.87 14.94 0.99
C GLN A 124 -1.76 14.00 0.49
N LYS A 125 -1.21 13.13 1.35
CA LYS A 125 -0.12 12.22 0.99
C LYS A 125 -0.30 10.84 1.61
N ILE A 126 0.22 9.82 0.92
CA ILE A 126 0.34 8.45 1.43
C ILE A 126 1.80 8.01 1.31
N ILE A 127 2.27 7.21 2.27
CA ILE A 127 3.66 6.75 2.33
C ILE A 127 3.68 5.24 2.47
N ALA A 128 4.33 4.54 1.55
CA ALA A 128 4.56 3.10 1.67
C ALA A 128 5.66 2.88 2.71
N VAL A 129 5.36 2.13 3.76
CA VAL A 129 6.32 1.78 4.81
C VAL A 129 6.90 0.39 4.58
N ASP A 130 6.15 -0.47 3.90
CA ASP A 130 6.61 -1.79 3.52
C ASP A 130 6.05 -2.18 2.15
N ILE A 131 6.75 -3.11 1.49
CA ILE A 131 6.39 -3.67 0.20
C ILE A 131 6.74 -5.15 0.16
N ASN A 132 5.79 -5.96 -0.27
CA ASN A 132 6.03 -7.35 -0.64
C ASN A 132 5.80 -7.53 -2.15
N LEU A 133 6.77 -8.13 -2.84
CA LEU A 133 6.69 -8.40 -4.27
C LEU A 133 7.20 -9.80 -4.55
N THR A 134 6.40 -10.61 -5.26
CA THR A 134 6.80 -11.95 -5.69
C THR A 134 6.86 -12.01 -7.22
N ARG A 135 7.92 -12.64 -7.73
CA ARG A 135 8.10 -12.93 -9.16
C ARG A 135 8.05 -14.44 -9.38
N ALA A 136 7.59 -14.86 -10.55
CA ALA A 136 7.76 -16.22 -11.01
C ALA A 136 9.26 -16.53 -11.13
N LYS A 137 9.66 -17.77 -10.85
CA LYS A 137 11.03 -18.23 -11.03
C LYS A 137 11.38 -18.36 -12.51
#